data_AF-A0A7W5W1L6-F1
#
_entry.id   AF-A0A7W5W1L6-F1
#
_cell.length_a   1.000
_cell.length_b   1.000
_cell.length_c   1.000
_cell.angle_alpha   90.00
_cell.angle_beta   90.00
_cell.angle_gamma   90.00
#
_symmetry.space_group_name_H-M   'P 1'
#
loop_
_entity.id
_entity.type
_entity.pdbx_description
1 polymer ?
#
loop_
_entity_poly.entity_id
_entity_poly.type
_entity_poly.pdbx_seq_one_letter_code
_entity_poly.pdbx_strand_id
1 'polypeptide(L)'
;MGEAVTEQLHIEVKAKVLQNVRFKYACRHCDRTGINTPVVIAPMPTQPLPGSIATASTLAFALVHKYVDGTPLYRVAQTFERAGVPISRGALAHWVIGSSEKHLHRIYDAL
;
A
#
# COMPACT_ATOMS: atom_id res chain seq x y z
N MET A 1 -36.55 -14.55 35.70
CA MET A 1 -36.91 -13.78 34.49
C MET A 1 -35.65 -13.70 33.64
N GLY A 2 -35.69 -14.23 32.42
CA GLY A 2 -34.51 -14.39 31.56
C GLY A 2 -34.16 -13.13 30.77
N GLU A 3 -32.91 -13.03 30.33
CA GLU A 3 -32.39 -11.92 29.53
C GLU A 3 -32.62 -12.18 28.04
N ALA A 4 -33.01 -11.14 27.30
CA ALA A 4 -33.14 -11.18 25.85
C ALA A 4 -31.96 -10.43 25.22
N VAL A 5 -31.07 -11.17 24.56
CA VAL A 5 -29.89 -10.61 23.88
C VAL A 5 -30.21 -10.44 22.38
N THR A 6 -29.84 -9.29 21.83
CA THR A 6 -29.92 -9.00 20.40
C THR A 6 -28.58 -8.44 19.93
N GLU A 7 -28.15 -8.86 18.75
CA GLU A 7 -26.89 -8.45 18.15
C GLU A 7 -27.16 -7.75 16.81
N GLN A 8 -26.32 -6.78 16.46
CA GLN A 8 -26.35 -6.08 15.17
C GLN A 8 -24.93 -5.98 14.59
N LEU A 9 -24.82 -6.20 13.28
CA LEU A 9 -23.55 -6.10 12.55
C LEU A 9 -23.35 -4.68 12.02
N HIS A 10 -22.26 -4.04 12.44
CA HIS A 10 -21.82 -2.73 11.95
C HIS A 10 -20.55 -2.89 11.10
N ILE A 11 -20.58 -2.43 9.85
CA ILE A 11 -19.44 -2.49 8.91
C ILE A 11 -18.98 -1.08 8.58
N GLU A 12 -17.70 -0.80 8.80
CA GLU A 12 -17.08 0.49 8.46
C GLU A 12 -16.11 0.35 7.30
N VAL A 13 -16.32 1.15 6.24
CA VAL A 13 -15.39 1.25 5.11
C VAL A 13 -14.50 2.48 5.31
N LYS A 14 -13.22 2.26 5.60
CA LYS A 14 -12.24 3.33 5.85
C LYS A 14 -10.95 3.08 5.05
N ALA A 15 -10.50 4.09 4.32
CA ALA A 15 -9.16 4.13 3.74
C ALA A 15 -8.22 4.93 4.65
N LYS A 16 -6.98 4.46 4.82
CA LYS A 16 -5.94 5.14 5.60
C LYS A 16 -4.69 5.32 4.74
N VAL A 17 -4.04 6.47 4.89
CA VAL A 17 -2.76 6.77 4.24
C VAL A 17 -1.66 6.74 5.29
N LEU A 18 -0.63 5.92 5.05
CA LEU A 18 0.55 5.89 5.91
C LEU A 18 1.61 6.83 5.35
N GLN A 19 1.94 7.88 6.10
CA GLN A 19 2.97 8.86 5.70
C GLN A 19 4.28 8.57 6.43
N ASN A 20 5.28 8.10 5.67
CA ASN A 20 6.63 7.87 6.19
C ASN A 20 7.50 9.10 5.95
N VAL A 21 7.71 9.92 6.99
CA VAL A 21 8.53 11.14 6.93
C VAL A 21 10.00 10.78 7.16
N ARG A 22 10.88 11.23 6.26
CA ARG A 22 12.34 11.02 6.34
C ARG A 22 13.04 12.35 6.24
N PHE A 23 13.71 12.76 7.32
CA PHE A 23 14.46 14.01 7.36
C PHE A 23 15.78 13.88 6.59
N LYS A 24 16.13 14.97 5.89
CA LYS A 24 17.41 15.15 5.22
C LYS A 24 18.30 16.02 6.10
N TYR A 25 19.53 15.59 6.32
CA TYR A 25 20.51 16.32 7.11
C TYR A 25 21.71 16.70 6.25
N ALA A 26 22.24 17.89 6.47
CA ALA A 26 23.44 18.40 5.82
C ALA A 26 24.22 19.25 6.82
N CYS A 27 25.55 19.24 6.74
CA CYS A 27 26.38 20.08 7.59
C CYS A 27 26.27 21.55 7.14
N ARG A 28 25.65 22.40 7.97
CA ARG A 28 25.49 23.85 7.68
C ARG A 28 26.82 24.60 7.58
N HIS A 29 27.86 24.12 8.26
CA HIS A 29 29.18 24.76 8.23
C HIS A 29 29.88 24.49 6.90
N CYS A 30 29.95 23.21 6.48
CA CYS A 30 30.52 22.80 5.20
C CYS A 30 29.84 23.50 4.01
N ASP A 31 28.52 23.67 4.08
CA ASP A 31 27.72 24.35 3.07
C ASP A 31 28.13 25.82 2.91
N ARG A 32 28.36 26.51 4.04
CA ARG A 32 28.79 27.92 4.05
C ARG A 32 30.25 28.12 3.65
N THR A 33 31.12 27.17 3.96
CA THR A 33 32.56 27.26 3.67
C THR A 33 32.93 26.70 2.29
N GLY A 34 31.95 26.24 1.50
CA GLY A 34 32.19 25.67 0.16
C GLY A 34 32.94 24.33 0.17
N ILE A 35 32.92 23.62 1.30
CA ILE A 35 33.52 22.28 1.43
C ILE A 35 32.46 21.24 1.06
N ASN A 36 32.87 20.05 0.58
CA ASN A 36 31.95 18.95 0.27
C ASN A 36 30.94 18.73 1.41
N THR A 37 29.64 18.84 1.08
CA THR A 37 28.54 18.75 2.05
C THR A 37 27.62 17.59 1.68
N PRO A 38 27.90 16.37 2.16
CA PRO A 38 27.05 15.22 1.87
C PRO A 38 25.69 15.39 2.55
N VAL A 39 24.62 15.22 1.77
CA VAL A 39 23.25 15.15 2.30
C VAL A 39 22.97 13.72 2.71
N VAL A 40 22.69 13.51 4.00
CA VAL A 40 22.37 12.19 4.56
C VAL A 40 20.86 12.08 4.79
N ILE A 41 20.28 10.96 4.40
CA ILE A 41 18.87 10.64 4.61
C ILE A 41 18.75 9.19 5.10
N ALA A 42 17.90 8.95 6.11
CA ALA A 42 17.59 7.59 6.56
C ALA A 42 17.06 6.76 5.38
N PRO A 43 17.35 5.45 5.26
CA PRO A 43 16.83 4.62 4.16
C PRO A 43 15.30 4.54 4.18
N MET A 44 14.69 4.24 3.03
CA MET A 44 13.24 4.02 2.95
C MET A 44 12.89 2.68 3.62
N PRO A 45 11.79 2.60 4.40
CA PRO A 45 11.30 1.32 4.88
C PRO A 45 11.02 0.38 3.69
N THR A 46 11.39 -0.89 3.81
CA THR A 46 11.18 -1.88 2.76
C THR A 46 9.71 -1.94 2.39
N GLN A 47 9.40 -1.64 1.12
CA GLN A 47 8.06 -1.74 0.58
C GLN A 47 7.84 -3.13 -0.04
N PRO A 48 6.64 -3.71 0.11
CA PRO A 48 6.33 -5.00 -0.51
C PRO A 48 6.48 -4.93 -2.04
N LEU A 49 6.07 -3.82 -2.63
CA LEU A 49 6.28 -3.51 -4.05
C LEU A 49 6.99 -2.15 -4.17
N PRO A 50 8.32 -2.12 -4.37
CA PRO A 50 9.08 -0.87 -4.52
C PRO A 50 8.56 0.00 -5.66
N GLY A 51 8.48 1.31 -5.43
CA GLY A 51 7.92 2.26 -6.40
C GLY A 51 6.39 2.36 -6.39
N SER A 52 5.71 1.53 -5.60
CA SER A 52 4.27 1.60 -5.36
C SER A 52 3.94 2.35 -4.06
N ILE A 53 2.73 2.92 -4.00
CA ILE A 53 2.14 3.47 -2.77
C ILE A 53 1.38 2.41 -1.94
N ALA A 54 1.22 1.20 -2.47
CA ALA A 54 0.42 0.15 -1.85
C ALA A 54 1.16 -0.51 -0.69
N THR A 55 0.50 -0.56 0.47
CA THR A 55 0.93 -1.37 1.61
C THR A 55 0.68 -2.85 1.36
N ALA A 56 1.23 -3.74 2.18
CA ALA A 56 0.98 -5.18 2.06
C ALA A 56 -0.53 -5.50 2.14
N SER A 57 -1.26 -4.85 3.05
CA SER A 57 -2.71 -5.01 3.18
C SER A 57 -3.47 -4.49 1.95
N THR A 58 -3.00 -3.39 1.34
CA THR A 58 -3.60 -2.85 0.11
C THR A 58 -3.39 -3.78 -1.08
N LEU A 59 -2.21 -4.40 -1.19
CA LEU A 59 -1.93 -5.40 -2.21
C LEU A 59 -2.79 -6.65 -2.01
N ALA A 60 -2.91 -7.15 -0.77
CA ALA A 60 -3.77 -8.27 -0.44
C ALA A 60 -5.25 -7.99 -0.79
N PHE A 61 -5.75 -6.80 -0.48
CA PHE A 61 -7.09 -6.35 -0.87
C PHE A 61 -7.30 -6.42 -2.39
N ALA A 62 -6.37 -5.88 -3.18
CA ALA A 62 -6.48 -5.91 -4.63
C ALA A 62 -6.44 -7.34 -5.20
N LEU A 63 -5.59 -8.21 -4.65
CA LEU A 63 -5.47 -9.61 -5.04
C LEU A 63 -6.72 -10.41 -4.72
N VAL A 64 -7.26 -10.30 -3.51
CA VAL A 64 -8.50 -10.98 -3.09
C VAL A 64 -9.66 -10.55 -3.97
N HIS A 65 -9.86 -9.24 -4.17
CA HIS A 65 -10.93 -8.77 -5.04
C HIS A 65 -10.78 -9.23 -6.48
N LYS A 66 -9.55 -9.29 -7.00
CA LYS A 66 -9.31 -9.73 -8.37
C LYS A 66 -9.54 -11.23 -8.56
N TYR A 67 -8.99 -12.05 -7.68
CA TYR A 67 -8.91 -13.51 -7.89
C TYR A 67 -9.96 -14.30 -7.11
N VAL A 68 -10.30 -13.89 -5.89
CA VAL A 68 -11.29 -14.59 -5.06
C VAL A 68 -12.69 -14.10 -5.40
N ASP A 69 -12.89 -12.77 -5.41
CA ASP A 69 -14.21 -12.19 -5.67
C ASP A 69 -14.50 -12.00 -7.17
N GLY A 70 -13.53 -12.28 -8.05
CA GLY A 70 -13.68 -12.13 -9.50
C GLY A 70 -13.97 -10.69 -9.96
N THR A 71 -13.67 -9.69 -9.14
CA THR A 71 -14.00 -8.29 -9.42
C THR A 71 -13.03 -7.71 -10.47
N PRO A 72 -13.53 -7.18 -11.60
CA PRO A 72 -12.69 -6.52 -12.58
C PRO A 72 -11.98 -5.29 -11.99
N LEU A 73 -10.73 -5.05 -12.40
CA LEU A 73 -9.90 -3.97 -11.84
C LEU A 73 -10.49 -2.56 -12.03
N TYR A 74 -11.30 -2.34 -13.07
CA TYR A 74 -12.01 -1.07 -13.23
C TYR A 74 -13.02 -0.83 -12.11
N ARG A 75 -13.67 -1.89 -11.61
CA ARG A 75 -14.65 -1.79 -10.52
C ARG A 75 -13.94 -1.59 -9.18
N VAL A 76 -12.79 -2.23 -9.00
CA VAL A 76 -11.91 -1.96 -7.84
C VAL A 76 -11.45 -0.50 -7.85
N ALA A 77 -11.02 0.03 -9.01
CA ALA A 77 -10.65 1.43 -9.15
C ALA A 77 -11.81 2.38 -8.76
N GLN A 78 -13.03 2.09 -9.22
CA GLN A 78 -14.22 2.85 -8.82
C GLN A 78 -14.50 2.78 -7.30
N THR A 79 -14.20 1.65 -6.65
CA THR A 79 -14.32 1.54 -5.18
C THR A 79 -13.35 2.48 -4.48
N PHE A 80 -12.11 2.55 -4.95
CA PHE A 80 -11.12 3.50 -4.45
C PHE A 80 -11.53 4.95 -4.70
N GLU A 81 -12.08 5.27 -5.88
CA GLU A 81 -12.64 6.59 -6.18
C GLU A 81 -13.79 6.98 -5.25
N ARG A 82 -14.72 6.05 -4.94
CA ARG A 82 -15.80 6.30 -3.96
C ARG A 82 -15.28 6.58 -2.55
N ALA A 83 -14.09 6.05 -2.21
CA ALA A 83 -13.40 6.34 -0.96
C ALA A 83 -12.55 7.63 -1.02
N GLY A 84 -12.62 8.39 -2.11
CA GLY A 84 -11.85 9.64 -2.30
C GLY A 84 -10.37 9.41 -2.64
N VAL A 85 -9.98 8.20 -3.03
CA VAL A 85 -8.60 7.83 -3.35
C VAL A 85 -8.54 7.37 -4.81
N PRO A 86 -8.37 8.27 -5.80
CA PRO A 86 -8.36 7.86 -7.20
C PRO A 86 -7.12 7.01 -7.50
N ILE A 87 -7.32 5.76 -7.93
CA ILE A 87 -6.25 4.84 -8.35
C ILE A 87 -6.52 4.38 -9.78
N SER A 88 -5.53 4.49 -10.65
CA SER A 88 -5.67 4.07 -12.04
C SER A 88 -5.73 2.55 -12.17
N ARG A 89 -6.44 2.07 -13.20
CA ARG A 89 -6.47 0.63 -13.55
C ARG A 89 -5.08 0.07 -13.83
N GLY A 90 -4.20 0.88 -14.43
CA GLY A 90 -2.81 0.51 -14.68
C GLY A 90 -2.01 0.29 -13.40
N ALA A 91 -2.20 1.14 -12.38
CA ALA A 91 -1.59 0.94 -11.07
C ALA A 91 -2.08 -0.35 -10.41
N LEU A 92 -3.39 -0.61 -10.43
CA LEU A 92 -3.95 -1.87 -9.90
C LEU A 92 -3.42 -3.11 -10.64
N ALA A 93 -3.29 -3.03 -11.97
CA ALA A 93 -2.73 -4.12 -12.75
C ALA A 93 -1.26 -4.37 -12.38
N HIS A 94 -0.46 -3.31 -12.26
CA HIS A 94 0.91 -3.41 -11.79
C HIS A 94 1.00 -4.00 -10.38
N TRP A 95 0.09 -3.64 -9.48
CA TRP A 95 0.04 -4.20 -8.12
C TRP A 95 -0.23 -5.69 -8.12
N VAL A 96 -1.23 -6.14 -8.90
CA VAL A 96 -1.59 -7.55 -9.00
C VAL A 96 -0.44 -8.36 -9.61
N ILE A 97 0.08 -7.94 -10.77
CA ILE A 97 1.14 -8.66 -11.48
C ILE A 97 2.42 -8.67 -10.63
N GLY A 98 2.89 -7.50 -10.21
CA GLY A 98 4.15 -7.38 -9.48
C GLY A 98 4.15 -8.07 -8.13
N SER A 99 3.00 -8.13 -7.44
CA SER A 99 2.90 -8.88 -6.17
C SER A 99 2.94 -10.39 -6.42
N SER A 100 2.24 -10.87 -7.45
CA SER A 100 2.26 -12.28 -7.83
C SER A 100 3.66 -12.75 -8.22
N GLU A 101 4.32 -12.02 -9.11
CA GLU A 101 5.67 -12.33 -9.58
C GLU A 101 6.71 -12.24 -8.46
N LYS A 102 6.57 -11.32 -7.51
CA LYS A 102 7.59 -11.14 -6.47
C LYS A 102 7.41 -12.05 -5.27
N HIS A 103 6.16 -12.29 -4.85
CA HIS A 103 5.86 -12.93 -3.57
C HIS A 103 5.15 -14.28 -3.72
N LEU A 104 4.24 -14.41 -4.69
CA LEU A 104 3.39 -15.61 -4.80
C LEU A 104 4.01 -16.71 -5.65
N HIS A 105 4.90 -16.40 -6.60
CA HIS A 105 5.58 -17.42 -7.42
C HIS A 105 6.24 -18.51 -6.55
N ARG A 106 6.90 -18.12 -5.45
CA ARG A 106 7.59 -19.05 -4.54
C ARG A 106 6.66 -20.03 -3.86
N ILE A 107 5.42 -19.60 -3.61
CA ILE A 107 4.40 -20.46 -3.00
C ILE A 107 3.89 -21.42 -4.06
N TYR A 108 3.63 -20.92 -5.28
CA TYR A 108 3.21 -21.74 -6.40
C TYR A 108 4.25 -22.82 -6.77
N ASP A 109 5.52 -22.46 -6.82
CA ASP A 109 6.62 -23.39 -7.14
C ASP A 109 6.83 -24.47 -6.07
N ALA A 110 6.31 -24.26 -4.85
CA ALA A 110 6.41 -25.20 -3.74
C ALA A 110 5.20 -26.13 -3.61
N LEU A 111 4.14 -25.92 -4.40
CA LEU A 111 2.94 -26.76 -4.47
C LEU A 111 3.12 -27.90 -5.49
#